data_AF-A0A126UY11-F1
#
_entry.id   AF-A0A126UY11-F1
#
_cell.length_a   1.000
_cell.length_b   1.000
_cell.length_c   1.000
_cell.angle_alpha   90.00
_cell.angle_beta   90.00
_cell.angle_gamma   90.00
#
_symmetry.space_group_name_H-M   'P 1'
#
loop_
_entity.id
_entity.type
_entity.pdbx_description
1 polymer ?
#
loop_
_entity_poly.entity_id
_entity_poly.type
_entity_poly.pdbx_seq_one_letter_code
_entity_poly.pdbx_strand_id
1 'polypeptide(L)'
;MNIKATKGDGGNVEASLWIKSARNKGISVHIPSGNGLTNVIRDQRREISAYIPGLAGIPLLEERRSKMIVERLAAAGDANTVLRNVLNLLKNMDINGQNGLSLVRDYVSQIMGEFTLNVEFDEERDSRIRASFQTTPMKVADHRRFKPLELAGIGFLRVIQILSYLVYFRPILLLVDEPDSHLHPTAQEMPIAVLSEAAQLFGTQVILGQPIVRR
;
A
#
# COMPACT_ATOMS: atom_id res chain seq x y z
N MET A 1 9.37 -0.65 -29.78
CA MET A 1 8.94 0.63 -29.20
C MET A 1 10.14 1.26 -28.51
N ASN A 2 10.42 2.53 -28.75
CA ASN A 2 11.43 3.27 -28.02
C ASN A 2 10.71 4.21 -27.04
N ILE A 3 10.98 4.03 -25.76
CA ILE A 3 10.48 4.90 -24.70
C ILE A 3 11.58 5.90 -24.40
N LYS A 4 11.26 7.19 -24.46
CA LYS A 4 12.16 8.27 -24.07
C LYS A 4 11.63 8.90 -22.78
N ALA A 5 12.47 8.93 -21.75
CA ALA A 5 12.18 9.59 -20.50
C ALA A 5 13.12 10.79 -20.34
N THR A 6 12.54 11.96 -20.07
CA THR A 6 13.29 13.16 -19.71
C THR A 6 13.45 13.19 -18.19
N LYS A 7 14.70 13.21 -17.73
CA LYS A 7 15.04 13.39 -16.32
C LYS A 7 14.75 14.83 -15.88
N GLY A 8 14.63 15.05 -14.57
CA GLY A 8 14.44 16.37 -13.98
C GLY A 8 15.58 17.37 -14.25
N ASP A 9 16.77 16.89 -14.63
CA ASP A 9 17.92 17.70 -15.04
C ASP A 9 17.93 18.02 -16.55
N GLY A 10 16.91 17.61 -17.30
CA GLY A 10 16.83 17.76 -18.76
C GLY A 10 17.57 16.67 -19.55
N GLY A 11 18.25 15.74 -18.89
CA GLY A 11 18.89 14.60 -19.53
C GLY A 11 17.88 13.60 -20.09
N ASN A 12 18.16 13.01 -21.24
CA ASN A 12 17.29 12.00 -21.85
C ASN A 12 17.81 10.59 -21.57
N VAL A 13 16.90 9.67 -21.21
CA VAL A 13 17.15 8.23 -21.17
C VAL A 13 16.24 7.57 -22.18
N GLU A 14 16.83 6.75 -23.05
CA GLU A 14 16.08 5.98 -24.03
C GLU A 14 16.14 4.50 -23.71
N ALA A 15 14.99 3.86 -23.83
CA ALA A 15 14.79 2.45 -23.55
C ALA A 15 14.06 1.79 -24.73
N SER A 16 14.73 0.86 -25.41
CA SER A 16 14.10 0.04 -26.44
C SER A 16 13.43 -1.18 -25.79
N LEU A 17 12.15 -1.41 -26.11
CA LEU A 17 11.39 -2.59 -25.70
C LEU A 17 10.57 -3.11 -26.88
N TRP A 18 10.37 -4.43 -26.91
CA TRP A 18 9.46 -5.07 -27.87
C TRP A 18 8.41 -5.87 -27.12
N ILE A 19 7.15 -5.62 -27.47
CA ILE A 19 6.01 -6.36 -26.94
C ILE A 19 5.45 -7.16 -28.11
N LYS A 20 5.24 -8.47 -27.90
CA LYS A 20 4.61 -9.34 -28.89
C LYS A 20 3.59 -10.24 -28.20
N SER A 21 2.61 -10.70 -28.96
CA SER A 21 1.69 -11.74 -28.50
C SER A 21 2.49 -13.02 -28.17
N ALA A 22 2.26 -13.57 -26.98
CA ALA A 22 2.81 -14.85 -26.57
C ALA A 22 1.82 -15.98 -26.89
N ARG A 23 2.26 -17.24 -26.74
CA ARG A 23 1.35 -18.38 -26.75
C ARG A 23 0.33 -18.23 -25.60
N ASN A 24 -0.89 -18.74 -25.79
CA ASN A 24 -1.98 -18.74 -24.80
C ASN A 24 -2.49 -17.36 -24.33
N LYS A 25 -2.69 -16.39 -25.25
CA LYS A 25 -3.18 -15.03 -24.94
C LYS A 25 -2.28 -14.23 -23.98
N GLY A 26 -1.03 -14.66 -23.77
CA GLY A 26 -0.06 -13.94 -22.95
C GLY A 26 0.60 -12.79 -23.70
N ILE A 27 1.35 -11.97 -22.96
CA ILE A 27 2.18 -10.89 -23.49
C ILE A 27 3.65 -11.30 -23.31
N SER A 28 4.44 -11.27 -24.39
CA SER A 28 5.89 -11.47 -24.34
C SER A 28 6.58 -10.12 -24.47
N VAL A 29 7.36 -9.77 -23.45
CA VAL A 29 8.12 -8.52 -23.40
C VAL A 29 9.61 -8.87 -23.54
N HIS A 30 10.25 -8.35 -24.58
CA HIS A 30 11.68 -8.43 -24.77
C HIS A 30 12.33 -7.09 -24.43
N ILE A 31 13.34 -7.12 -23.55
CA ILE A 31 14.09 -5.94 -23.15
C ILE A 31 15.58 -6.22 -23.37
N PRO A 32 16.27 -5.45 -24.22
CA PRO A 32 17.69 -5.67 -24.52
C PRO A 32 18.59 -5.40 -23.31
N SER A 33 19.66 -6.18 -23.19
CA SER A 33 20.72 -6.03 -22.20
C SER A 33 21.43 -4.68 -22.36
N GLY A 34 21.64 -3.93 -21.26
CA GLY A 34 22.33 -2.62 -21.28
C GLY A 34 21.41 -1.41 -21.17
N ASN A 35 20.10 -1.61 -21.01
CA ASN A 35 19.14 -0.53 -20.87
C ASN A 35 19.11 -0.01 -19.42
N GLY A 36 19.52 1.24 -19.17
CA GLY A 36 19.55 1.81 -17.82
C GLY A 36 18.20 1.74 -17.08
N LEU A 37 17.09 1.77 -17.81
CA LEU A 37 15.75 1.57 -17.27
C LEU A 37 15.54 0.17 -16.68
N THR A 38 16.16 -0.86 -17.27
CA THR A 38 16.05 -2.25 -16.74
C THR A 38 16.71 -2.42 -15.40
N ASN A 39 17.78 -1.68 -15.12
CA ASN A 39 18.45 -1.74 -13.82
C ASN A 39 17.55 -1.15 -12.73
N VAL A 40 16.86 -0.04 -13.03
CA VAL A 40 15.86 0.55 -12.12
C VAL A 40 14.68 -0.41 -11.92
N ILE A 41 14.22 -1.05 -12.99
CA ILE A 41 13.11 -2.02 -12.94
C ILE A 41 13.49 -3.29 -12.14
N ARG A 42 14.74 -3.72 -12.23
CA ARG A 42 15.20 -4.95 -11.56
C ARG A 42 15.78 -4.71 -10.17
N ASP A 43 15.81 -3.46 -9.70
CA ASP A 43 16.31 -3.15 -8.36
C ASP A 43 15.40 -3.79 -7.31
N GLN A 44 15.96 -4.68 -6.50
CA GLN A 44 15.23 -5.35 -5.42
C GLN A 44 15.10 -4.50 -4.16
N ARG A 45 15.75 -3.33 -4.11
CA ARG A 45 15.72 -2.43 -2.95
C ARG A 45 14.48 -1.55 -2.93
N ARG A 46 13.82 -1.35 -4.08
CA ARG A 46 12.65 -0.51 -4.22
C ARG A 46 11.73 -1.04 -5.31
N GLU A 47 10.47 -1.23 -4.96
CA GLU A 47 9.44 -1.65 -5.88
C GLU A 47 9.17 -0.56 -6.94
N ILE A 48 9.09 -0.94 -8.21
CA ILE A 48 8.71 0.02 -9.27
C ILE A 48 7.26 0.44 -9.06
N SER A 49 6.39 -0.53 -8.81
CA SER A 49 4.96 -0.28 -8.73
C SER A 49 4.27 -1.18 -7.73
N ALA A 50 3.26 -0.63 -7.05
CA ALA A 50 2.30 -1.39 -6.27
C ALA A 50 0.89 -1.07 -6.78
N TYR A 51 0.02 -2.08 -6.84
CA TYR A 51 -1.38 -1.94 -7.18
C TYR A 51 -2.25 -2.33 -5.99
N ILE A 52 -3.20 -1.46 -5.65
CA ILE A 52 -4.14 -1.67 -4.55
C ILE A 52 -5.56 -1.78 -5.16
N PRO A 53 -6.05 -3.00 -5.43
CA PRO A 53 -7.39 -3.22 -5.97
C PRO A 53 -8.46 -2.85 -4.94
N GLY A 54 -9.69 -2.57 -5.37
CA GLY A 54 -10.82 -2.30 -4.46
C GLY A 54 -10.94 -3.31 -3.33
N LEU A 55 -11.27 -2.85 -2.11
CA LEU A 55 -11.31 -3.67 -0.91
C LEU A 55 -12.76 -3.90 -0.45
N ALA A 56 -13.19 -5.17 -0.39
CA ALA A 56 -14.46 -5.57 0.21
C ALA A 56 -14.35 -5.85 1.73
N GLY A 57 -13.13 -5.91 2.25
CA GLY A 57 -12.81 -6.24 3.65
C GLY A 57 -11.45 -6.95 3.76
N ILE A 58 -11.10 -7.35 4.97
CA ILE A 58 -9.93 -8.21 5.26
C ILE A 58 -10.40 -9.52 5.90
N PRO A 59 -9.62 -10.61 5.78
CA PRO A 59 -9.95 -11.87 6.44
C PRO A 59 -10.08 -11.71 7.96
N LEU A 60 -10.95 -12.54 8.57
CA LEU A 60 -11.07 -12.64 10.04
C LEU A 60 -9.75 -13.05 10.69
N LEU A 61 -8.98 -13.91 10.00
CA LEU A 61 -7.75 -14.49 10.51
C LEU A 61 -6.66 -14.38 9.44
N GLU A 62 -5.44 -14.09 9.88
CA GLU A 62 -4.28 -14.00 8.99
C GLU A 62 -3.08 -14.69 9.63
N GLU A 63 -2.62 -15.77 9.02
CA GLU A 63 -1.41 -16.47 9.46
C GLU A 63 -0.15 -15.64 9.17
N ARG A 64 0.87 -15.79 10.01
CA ARG A 64 2.17 -15.18 9.76
C ARG A 64 2.79 -15.83 8.52
N ARG A 65 3.18 -15.01 7.55
CA ARG A 65 3.85 -15.43 6.32
C ARG A 65 5.22 -14.79 6.23
N SER A 66 6.15 -15.47 5.57
CA SER A 66 7.48 -14.90 5.31
C SER A 66 7.38 -13.63 4.47
N LYS A 67 8.34 -12.73 4.61
CA LYS A 67 8.41 -11.46 3.86
C LYS A 67 8.21 -11.68 2.34
N MET A 68 8.91 -12.66 1.78
CA MET A 68 8.80 -13.03 0.36
C MET A 68 7.36 -13.38 -0.07
N ILE A 69 6.63 -14.13 0.76
CA ILE A 69 5.25 -14.52 0.43
C ILE A 69 4.32 -13.30 0.53
N VAL A 70 4.51 -12.45 1.54
CA VAL A 70 3.74 -11.22 1.74
C VAL A 70 3.90 -10.30 0.53
N GLU A 71 5.13 -10.04 0.11
CA GLU A 71 5.45 -9.19 -1.05
C GLU A 71 4.89 -9.77 -2.34
N ARG A 72 4.99 -11.09 -2.53
CA ARG A 72 4.42 -11.77 -3.70
C ARG A 72 2.90 -11.65 -3.77
N LEU A 73 2.20 -11.86 -2.65
CA LEU A 73 0.73 -11.78 -2.60
C LEU A 73 0.24 -10.35 -2.77
N ALA A 74 0.91 -9.38 -2.14
CA ALA A 74 0.66 -7.97 -2.36
C ALA A 74 0.80 -7.58 -3.83
N ALA A 75 1.89 -8.01 -4.49
CA ALA A 75 2.13 -7.74 -5.91
C ALA A 75 1.13 -8.46 -6.84
N ALA A 76 0.56 -9.59 -6.42
CA ALA A 76 -0.43 -10.34 -7.18
C ALA A 76 -1.84 -9.73 -7.12
N GLY A 77 -2.06 -8.69 -6.31
CA GLY A 77 -3.38 -8.09 -6.09
C GLY A 77 -4.15 -8.69 -4.90
N ASP A 78 -3.61 -9.69 -4.20
CA ASP A 78 -4.21 -10.26 -3.00
C ASP A 78 -3.87 -9.46 -1.73
N ALA A 79 -3.70 -8.14 -1.89
CA ALA A 79 -3.19 -7.22 -0.88
C ALA A 79 -4.03 -7.18 0.41
N ASN A 80 -5.32 -7.46 0.32
CA ASN A 80 -6.22 -7.49 1.47
C ASN A 80 -6.00 -8.74 2.35
N THR A 81 -5.42 -9.82 1.81
CA THR A 81 -5.19 -11.09 2.52
C THR A 81 -3.91 -11.11 3.35
N VAL A 82 -3.08 -10.08 3.21
CA VAL A 82 -1.77 -9.94 3.88
C VAL A 82 -1.62 -8.62 4.64
N LEU A 83 -2.72 -7.92 4.92
CA LEU A 83 -2.65 -6.60 5.56
C LEU A 83 -2.01 -6.67 6.95
N ARG A 84 -2.38 -7.64 7.80
CA ARG A 84 -1.81 -7.76 9.15
C ARG A 84 -0.33 -8.13 9.10
N ASN A 85 0.10 -8.92 8.12
CA ASN A 85 1.50 -9.20 7.85
C ASN A 85 2.28 -7.93 7.50
N VAL A 86 1.76 -7.10 6.60
CA VAL A 86 2.38 -5.81 6.24
C VAL A 86 2.49 -4.90 7.46
N LEU A 87 1.43 -4.78 8.25
CA LEU A 87 1.43 -4.00 9.50
C LEU A 87 2.45 -4.53 10.52
N ASN A 88 2.60 -5.85 10.63
CA ASN A 88 3.59 -6.46 11.51
C ASN A 88 5.03 -6.23 11.02
N LEU A 89 5.26 -6.22 9.71
CA LEU A 89 6.57 -5.86 9.15
C LEU A 89 6.90 -4.39 9.43
N LEU A 90 5.93 -3.49 9.24
CA LEU A 90 6.07 -2.07 9.56
C LEU A 90 6.36 -1.80 11.03
N LYS A 91 5.80 -2.60 11.95
CA LYS A 91 6.09 -2.53 13.39
C LYS A 91 7.58 -2.71 13.69
N ASN A 92 8.30 -3.45 12.84
CA ASN A 92 9.72 -3.75 13.02
C ASN A 92 10.64 -2.90 12.11
N MET A 93 10.09 -1.89 11.44
CA MET A 93 10.85 -0.99 10.55
C MET A 93 11.03 0.38 11.18
N ASP A 94 12.25 0.91 11.04
CA ASP A 94 12.54 2.33 11.24
C ASP A 94 12.53 3.05 9.89
N ILE A 95 11.83 4.17 9.82
CA ILE A 95 11.69 5.02 8.65
C ILE A 95 12.02 6.44 9.11
N ASN A 96 13.22 6.90 8.77
CA ASN A 96 13.74 8.22 9.13
C ASN A 96 13.69 8.52 10.64
N GLY A 97 13.98 7.53 11.50
CA GLY A 97 13.95 7.68 12.95
C GLY A 97 12.57 7.52 13.58
N GLN A 98 11.54 7.15 12.81
CA GLN A 98 10.20 6.86 13.28
C GLN A 98 9.81 5.41 12.96
N ASN A 99 9.14 4.75 13.89
CA ASN A 99 8.59 3.41 13.68
C ASN A 99 7.55 3.41 12.53
N GLY A 100 7.68 2.48 11.58
CA GLY A 100 6.82 2.43 10.40
C GLY A 100 5.32 2.26 10.70
N LEU A 101 4.97 1.43 11.68
CA LEU A 101 3.57 1.27 12.11
C LEU A 101 3.02 2.55 12.74
N SER A 102 3.85 3.26 13.50
CA SER A 102 3.48 4.54 14.10
C SER A 102 3.28 5.61 13.02
N LEU A 103 4.12 5.64 11.99
CA LEU A 103 3.96 6.56 10.86
C LEU A 103 2.65 6.32 10.10
N VAL A 104 2.29 5.05 9.86
CA VAL A 104 0.98 4.71 9.27
C VAL A 104 -0.17 5.18 10.16
N ARG A 105 -0.10 4.92 11.48
CA ARG A 105 -1.11 5.36 12.43
C ARG A 105 -1.30 6.88 12.39
N ASP A 106 -0.22 7.64 12.30
CA ASP A 106 -0.26 9.09 12.28
C ASP A 106 -0.94 9.60 11.00
N TYR A 107 -0.60 9.07 9.83
CA TYR A 107 -1.29 9.41 8.58
C TYR A 107 -2.78 9.00 8.60
N VAL A 108 -3.10 7.81 9.12
CA VAL A 108 -4.51 7.39 9.26
C VAL A 108 -5.26 8.36 10.19
N SER A 109 -4.61 8.82 11.26
CA SER A 109 -5.22 9.75 12.22
C SER A 109 -5.49 11.13 11.64
N GLN A 110 -4.65 11.60 10.72
CA GLN A 110 -4.88 12.86 10.01
C GLN A 110 -6.10 12.81 9.09
N ILE A 111 -6.42 11.63 8.53
CA ILE A 111 -7.55 11.46 7.60
C ILE A 111 -8.85 11.12 8.35
N MET A 112 -8.77 10.23 9.34
CA MET A 112 -9.95 9.60 9.93
C MET A 112 -10.22 10.01 11.39
N GLY A 113 -9.44 10.96 11.92
CA GLY A 113 -9.42 11.33 13.33
C GLY A 113 -8.58 10.37 14.18
N GLU A 114 -8.38 10.70 15.47
CA GLU A 114 -7.47 9.96 16.36
C GLU A 114 -7.75 8.45 16.32
N PHE A 115 -6.72 7.71 15.91
CA PHE A 115 -6.77 6.28 15.67
C PHE A 115 -5.57 5.61 16.33
N THR A 116 -5.84 4.62 17.18
CA THR A 116 -4.79 3.75 17.74
C THR A 116 -4.82 2.41 17.03
N LEU A 117 -3.65 1.93 16.61
CA LEU A 117 -3.48 0.65 15.93
C LEU A 117 -2.46 -0.19 16.69
N ASN A 118 -2.87 -1.36 17.15
CA ASN A 118 -2.01 -2.33 17.82
C ASN A 118 -1.87 -3.57 16.96
N VAL A 119 -0.63 -4.05 16.82
CA VAL A 119 -0.30 -5.26 16.06
C VAL A 119 0.56 -6.14 16.95
N GLU A 120 0.14 -7.38 17.13
CA GLU A 120 0.73 -8.35 18.05
C GLU A 120 0.95 -9.67 17.34
N PHE A 121 2.18 -10.17 17.49
CA PHE A 121 2.58 -11.49 17.03
C PHE A 121 3.80 -11.94 17.85
N ASP A 122 3.68 -13.06 18.52
CA ASP A 122 4.77 -13.76 19.21
C ASP A 122 5.23 -14.96 18.36
N GLU A 123 6.50 -14.99 17.94
CA GLU A 123 7.00 -16.04 17.04
C GLU A 123 6.98 -17.45 17.66
N GLU A 124 7.02 -17.56 18.99
CA GLU A 124 7.02 -18.85 19.69
C GLU A 124 5.61 -19.34 19.99
N ARG A 125 4.64 -18.42 20.15
CA ARG A 125 3.31 -18.73 20.69
C ARG A 125 2.17 -18.57 19.69
N ASP A 126 2.32 -17.70 18.70
CA ASP A 126 1.26 -17.35 17.78
C ASP A 126 1.48 -17.96 16.40
N SER A 127 0.42 -18.51 15.82
CA SER A 127 0.36 -18.85 14.38
C SER A 127 -0.24 -17.72 13.53
N ARG A 128 -0.91 -16.76 14.19
CA ARG A 128 -1.73 -15.72 13.55
C ARG A 128 -1.41 -14.35 14.11
N ILE A 129 -1.40 -13.36 13.23
CA ILE A 129 -1.16 -11.97 13.62
C ILE A 129 -2.47 -11.36 14.12
N ARG A 130 -2.46 -10.81 15.33
CA ARG A 130 -3.59 -10.05 15.88
C ARG A 130 -3.37 -8.57 15.59
N ALA A 131 -4.37 -7.93 14.98
CA ALA A 131 -4.40 -6.49 14.81
C ALA A 131 -5.70 -5.96 15.40
N SER A 132 -5.61 -4.90 16.20
CA SER A 132 -6.76 -4.28 16.84
C SER A 132 -6.65 -2.76 16.79
N PHE A 133 -7.79 -2.10 16.86
CA PHE A 133 -7.87 -0.65 16.76
C PHE A 133 -8.78 -0.05 17.83
N GLN A 134 -8.57 1.24 18.07
CA GLN A 134 -9.42 2.07 18.92
C GLN A 134 -9.54 3.47 18.30
N THR A 135 -10.78 3.98 18.24
CA THR A 135 -11.09 5.36 17.81
C THR A 135 -11.42 6.24 19.02
N THR A 136 -11.48 7.56 18.84
CA THR A 136 -11.85 8.50 19.91
C THR A 136 -13.15 8.12 20.63
N PRO A 137 -14.28 7.81 19.95
CA PRO A 137 -15.51 7.44 20.65
C PRO A 137 -15.37 6.15 21.49
N MET A 138 -14.56 5.20 21.02
CA MET A 138 -14.27 3.97 21.77
C MET A 138 -13.45 4.28 23.02
N LYS A 139 -12.42 5.11 22.89
CA LYS A 139 -11.51 5.51 23.97
C LYS A 139 -12.23 6.33 25.06
N VAL A 140 -13.16 7.20 24.67
CA VAL A 140 -14.01 7.97 25.59
C VAL A 140 -14.96 7.05 26.37
N ALA A 141 -15.54 6.04 25.70
CA ALA A 141 -16.43 5.08 26.35
C ALA A 141 -15.66 4.14 27.31
N ASP A 142 -14.50 3.65 26.91
CA ASP A 142 -13.59 2.86 27.73
C ASP A 142 -12.18 2.87 27.11
N HIS A 143 -11.20 3.34 27.88
CA HIS A 143 -9.81 3.46 27.43
C HIS A 143 -9.17 2.10 27.05
N ARG A 144 -9.68 0.97 27.56
CA ARG A 144 -9.19 -0.38 27.25
C ARG A 144 -9.93 -1.02 26.09
N ARG A 145 -10.94 -0.35 25.53
CA ARG A 145 -11.79 -0.93 24.50
C ARG A 145 -11.10 -0.87 23.15
N PHE A 146 -10.55 -2.01 22.75
CA PHE A 146 -10.07 -2.27 21.40
C PHE A 146 -11.04 -3.20 20.67
N LYS A 147 -11.11 -3.06 19.35
CA LYS A 147 -11.83 -3.99 18.47
C LYS A 147 -10.85 -4.64 17.49
N PRO A 148 -11.07 -5.90 17.10
CA PRO A 148 -10.32 -6.51 16.01
C PRO A 148 -10.40 -5.70 14.72
N LEU A 149 -9.29 -5.62 13.97
CA LEU A 149 -9.16 -4.76 12.80
C LEU A 149 -10.21 -5.04 11.72
N GLU A 150 -10.63 -6.29 11.53
CA GLU A 150 -11.66 -6.69 10.59
C GLU A 150 -13.04 -6.09 10.86
N LEU A 151 -13.29 -5.60 12.09
CA LEU A 151 -14.52 -4.89 12.44
C LEU A 151 -14.45 -3.40 12.10
N ALA A 152 -13.32 -2.90 11.59
CA ALA A 152 -13.24 -1.55 11.08
C ALA A 152 -14.08 -1.43 9.80
N GLY A 153 -14.71 -0.27 9.61
CA GLY A 153 -15.45 0.01 8.38
C GLY A 153 -14.55 -0.09 7.14
N ILE A 154 -15.13 -0.43 5.99
CA ILE A 154 -14.40 -0.62 4.73
C ILE A 154 -13.54 0.61 4.39
N GLY A 155 -14.07 1.83 4.58
CA GLY A 155 -13.30 3.06 4.39
C GLY A 155 -12.04 3.17 5.27
N PHE A 156 -12.13 2.77 6.55
CA PHE A 156 -10.95 2.72 7.44
C PHE A 156 -9.93 1.68 6.95
N LEU A 157 -10.39 0.47 6.62
CA LEU A 157 -9.53 -0.60 6.12
C LEU A 157 -8.82 -0.17 4.83
N ARG A 158 -9.51 0.56 3.95
CA ARG A 158 -8.97 1.10 2.71
C ARG A 158 -7.84 2.09 2.96
N VAL A 159 -8.07 3.07 3.83
CA VAL A 159 -7.07 4.09 4.19
C VAL A 159 -5.85 3.44 4.84
N ILE A 160 -6.07 2.53 5.79
CA ILE A 160 -4.99 1.78 6.44
C ILE A 160 -4.19 0.99 5.41
N GLN A 161 -4.85 0.29 4.49
CA GLN A 161 -4.17 -0.49 3.46
C GLN A 161 -3.33 0.40 2.52
N ILE A 162 -3.91 1.48 1.99
CA ILE A 162 -3.20 2.40 1.09
C ILE A 162 -1.93 2.95 1.76
N LEU A 163 -2.08 3.48 2.98
CA LEU A 163 -0.96 4.07 3.71
C LEU A 163 0.06 3.02 4.14
N SER A 164 -0.37 1.83 4.57
CA SER A 164 0.55 0.74 4.93
C SER A 164 1.41 0.33 3.74
N TYR A 165 0.80 0.24 2.56
CA TYR A 165 1.50 -0.19 1.35
C TYR A 165 2.42 0.90 0.82
N LEU A 166 1.99 2.17 0.87
CA LEU A 166 2.83 3.31 0.54
C LEU A 166 4.07 3.35 1.44
N VAL A 167 3.89 3.24 2.77
CA VAL A 167 4.98 3.33 3.75
C VAL A 167 5.89 2.09 3.70
N TYR A 168 5.35 0.90 3.49
CA TYR A 168 6.12 -0.34 3.45
C TYR A 168 6.93 -0.48 2.15
N PHE A 169 6.25 -0.45 1.01
CA PHE A 169 6.86 -0.69 -0.31
C PHE A 169 7.58 0.56 -0.86
N ARG A 170 7.11 1.77 -0.52
CA ARG A 170 7.66 3.04 -1.05
C ARG A 170 7.85 2.98 -2.58
N PRO A 171 6.84 2.52 -3.34
CA PRO A 171 7.02 2.22 -4.75
C PRO A 171 7.30 3.49 -5.54
N ILE A 172 7.89 3.39 -6.73
CA ILE A 172 8.00 4.54 -7.63
C ILE A 172 6.60 4.98 -8.08
N LEU A 173 5.71 4.03 -8.35
CA LEU A 173 4.34 4.24 -8.82
C LEU A 173 3.33 3.46 -7.97
N LEU A 174 2.40 4.15 -7.33
CA LEU A 174 1.28 3.55 -6.61
C LEU A 174 -0.01 3.70 -7.42
N LEU A 175 -0.61 2.58 -7.80
CA LEU A 175 -1.90 2.52 -8.49
C LEU A 175 -2.98 2.17 -7.47
N VAL A 176 -3.94 3.06 -7.26
CA VAL A 176 -5.06 2.84 -6.34
C VAL A 176 -6.36 2.80 -7.11
N ASP A 177 -7.07 1.68 -7.02
CA ASP A 177 -8.38 1.52 -7.66
C ASP A 177 -9.50 1.94 -6.71
N GLU A 178 -10.50 2.67 -7.19
CA GLU A 178 -11.65 3.14 -6.42
C GLU A 178 -11.33 3.63 -4.99
N PRO A 179 -10.44 4.62 -4.82
CA PRO A 179 -10.04 5.09 -3.50
C PRO A 179 -11.22 5.67 -2.68
N ASP A 180 -12.25 6.17 -3.36
CA ASP A 180 -13.29 7.00 -2.75
C ASP A 180 -14.63 6.27 -2.55
N SER A 181 -14.82 5.09 -3.16
CA SER A 181 -16.14 4.45 -3.28
C SER A 181 -16.80 4.05 -1.95
N HIS A 182 -16.02 4.01 -0.87
CA HIS A 182 -16.47 3.59 0.47
C HIS A 182 -16.08 4.58 1.58
N LEU A 183 -15.62 5.79 1.22
CA LEU A 183 -15.34 6.85 2.19
C LEU A 183 -16.63 7.63 2.50
N HIS A 184 -16.83 8.00 3.77
CA HIS A 184 -17.97 8.82 4.17
C HIS A 184 -17.89 10.20 3.49
N PRO A 185 -19.01 10.82 3.08
CA PRO A 185 -19.03 12.09 2.35
C PRO A 185 -18.23 13.25 2.99
N THR A 186 -18.09 13.24 4.31
CA THR A 186 -17.33 14.25 5.08
C THR A 186 -15.81 14.08 4.99
N ALA A 187 -15.32 12.95 4.48
CA ALA A 187 -13.91 12.64 4.33
C ALA A 187 -13.44 12.80 2.87
N GLN A 188 -14.13 13.55 2.00
CA GLN A 188 -13.87 13.50 0.55
C GLN A 188 -12.68 14.35 0.05
N GLU A 189 -12.16 15.31 0.82
CA GLU A 189 -11.04 16.17 0.37
C GLU A 189 -9.72 15.93 1.13
N MET A 190 -9.78 15.54 2.40
CA MET A 190 -8.61 15.28 3.25
C MET A 190 -7.73 14.06 2.86
N PRO A 191 -8.26 12.92 2.35
CA PRO A 191 -7.46 11.76 2.01
C PRO A 191 -6.43 12.02 0.92
N ILE A 192 -6.79 12.83 -0.08
CA ILE A 192 -5.93 13.12 -1.24
C ILE A 192 -4.74 13.98 -0.81
N ALA A 193 -4.96 14.98 0.06
CA ALA A 193 -3.90 15.85 0.54
C ALA A 193 -2.85 15.07 1.37
N VAL A 194 -3.32 14.27 2.34
CA VAL A 194 -2.43 13.45 3.20
C VAL A 194 -1.73 12.36 2.37
N LEU A 195 -2.43 11.71 1.44
CA LEU A 195 -1.83 10.73 0.54
C LEU A 195 -0.78 11.38 -0.36
N SER A 196 -1.02 12.59 -0.87
CA SER A 196 -0.07 13.34 -1.69
C SER A 196 1.16 13.74 -0.89
N GLU A 197 0.99 14.20 0.35
CA GLU A 197 2.11 14.51 1.26
C GLU A 197 2.97 13.29 1.54
N ALA A 198 2.35 12.18 1.96
CA ALA A 198 3.04 10.92 2.20
C ALA A 198 3.75 10.43 0.93
N ALA A 199 3.09 10.52 -0.23
CA ALA A 199 3.67 10.10 -1.49
C ALA A 199 4.88 10.95 -1.90
N GLN A 200 4.83 12.27 -1.70
CA GLN A 200 5.98 13.16 -1.91
C GLN A 200 7.15 12.81 -1.00
N LEU A 201 6.89 12.53 0.29
CA LEU A 201 7.93 12.13 1.24
C LEU A 201 8.69 10.87 0.78
N PHE A 202 7.97 9.91 0.17
CA PHE A 202 8.56 8.66 -0.33
C PHE A 202 8.99 8.71 -1.79
N GLY A 203 8.84 9.86 -2.47
CA GLY A 203 9.11 9.98 -3.91
C GLY A 203 8.27 9.02 -4.75
N THR A 204 7.03 8.78 -4.33
CA THR A 204 6.05 7.91 -4.99
C THR A 204 5.10 8.76 -5.83
N GLN A 205 4.90 8.38 -7.09
CA GLN A 205 3.83 8.90 -7.92
C GLN A 205 2.56 8.10 -7.66
N VAL A 206 1.43 8.75 -7.39
CA VAL A 206 0.14 8.08 -7.17
C VAL A 206 -0.78 8.30 -8.37
N ILE A 207 -1.40 7.23 -8.87
CA ILE A 207 -2.48 7.28 -9.87
C ILE A 207 -3.73 6.69 -9.24
N LEU A 208 -4.81 7.47 -9.27
CA LEU A 208 -6.12 7.09 -8.74
C LEU A 208 -7.04 6.71 -9.89
N GLY A 209 -7.57 5.49 -9.86
CA GLY A 209 -8.64 5.01 -10.74
C GLY A 209 -10.01 5.34 -10.15
N GLN A 210 -10.89 5.96 -10.94
CA GLN A 210 -12.27 6.26 -10.56
C GLN A 210 -13.21 5.60 -11.57
N PRO A 211 -14.28 4.90 -11.12
CA PRO A 211 -15.29 4.43 -12.04
C PRO A 211 -16.01 5.63 -12.65
N ILE A 212 -16.14 5.65 -13.98
CA ILE A 212 -16.93 6.67 -14.67
C ILE A 212 -18.39 6.40 -14.33
N VAL A 213 -18.93 7.10 -13.33
CA VAL A 213 -20.37 7.13 -13.08
C VAL A 213 -20.99 7.94 -14.21
N ARG A 214 -21.49 7.25 -15.24
CA ARG A 214 -22.40 7.86 -16.21
C ARG A 214 -23.67 8.24 -15.45
N ARG A 215 -23.84 9.54 -15.18
CA ARG A 215 -25.13 10.11 -14.81
C ARG A 215 -26.11 10.00 -15.97
#